data_AF-A0A7S0BN59-F1
#
_entry.id   AF-A0A7S0BN59-F1
#
_cell.length_a   1.000
_cell.length_b   1.000
_cell.length_c   1.000
_cell.angle_alpha   90.00
_cell.angle_beta   90.00
_cell.angle_gamma   90.00
#
_symmetry.space_group_name_H-M   'P 1'
#
loop_
_entity.id
_entity.type
_entity.pdbx_description
1 polymer ?
#
loop_
_entity_poly.entity_id
_entity_poly.type
_entity_poly.pdbx_seq_one_letter_code
_entity_poly.pdbx_strand_id
1 'polypeptide(L)'
;MAMFSEVDLELGTSLQDLASVRVLLLPVGHISQERFDELAALVSATSRIPLRSLPRRIAEDADSSTPSKMPSRISSLAKSRKVASIDSQMTSRSLTGDGGSPEYEPEDSVCLRYEKLERDASGEVIVPTESEWEEYRASLSVWGAIGIFDHNSAVAVDSTKDALKLYKRTFEEFASIVSQCRSLSSSKCFVFIPPDSVSKPGVNLLSDTDTLQGAGIGDASRGDVFGVIPYAPENSQEGVKMEIRAQVLHVADLILQSLNNRIRTYKQTSGPILSPLDMKHSVEKHSTLKQRRQGRLEKCFGDLYLLMALPALARTKYESAIDKTKTNGDRLWLAGSLEGYNAAALSTGDFTRENVDAVLKKSTEILKLYKRKRLFELEVAAAMKIATFLSRLPKKRRETLHYAKYAAEAGVLLKPVKKRIALHSQLVKLMMDVNAHRKAALFLYQLAG
;
A
#
# COMPACT_ATOMS: atom_id res chain seq x y z
N MET A 1 4.55 18.42 -26.19
CA MET A 1 3.27 17.95 -25.60
C MET A 1 3.57 16.74 -24.71
N ALA A 2 4.40 16.95 -23.68
CA ALA A 2 4.71 15.93 -22.68
C ALA A 2 3.49 15.80 -21.78
N MET A 3 2.80 14.67 -21.85
CA MET A 3 1.59 14.43 -21.09
C MET A 3 1.94 14.38 -19.60
N PHE A 4 1.21 15.21 -18.85
CA PHE A 4 1.05 15.23 -17.41
C PHE A 4 1.45 13.92 -16.72
N SER A 5 2.63 13.89 -16.10
CA SER A 5 2.94 12.88 -15.10
C SER A 5 1.86 12.92 -14.03
N GLU A 6 1.22 11.78 -13.83
CA GLU A 6 0.05 11.59 -12.97
C GLU A 6 0.42 11.89 -11.53
N VAL A 7 0.22 13.14 -11.11
CA VAL A 7 0.21 13.49 -9.68
C VAL A 7 -1.07 12.93 -9.10
N ASP A 8 -0.96 11.75 -8.51
CA ASP A 8 -2.04 10.99 -7.91
C ASP A 8 -2.87 11.84 -6.97
N LEU A 9 -4.15 12.05 -7.32
CA LEU A 9 -5.11 11.79 -6.27
C LEU A 9 -5.37 10.30 -6.22
N GLU A 10 -5.62 9.87 -5.00
CA GLU A 10 -6.31 8.64 -4.58
C GLU A 10 -7.63 8.32 -5.35
N LEU A 11 -8.07 9.16 -6.29
CA LEU A 11 -9.30 9.02 -7.06
C LEU A 11 -9.28 7.80 -8.00
N GLY A 12 -8.10 7.37 -8.44
CA GLY A 12 -7.92 6.14 -9.21
C GLY A 12 -7.85 4.88 -8.35
N THR A 13 -7.64 5.02 -7.03
CA THR A 13 -7.43 3.85 -6.15
C THR A 13 -8.73 3.09 -5.95
N SER A 14 -8.75 1.84 -6.42
CA SER A 14 -9.86 0.93 -6.15
C SER A 14 -9.84 0.51 -4.67
N LEU A 15 -10.97 -0.01 -4.16
CA LEU A 15 -11.00 -0.55 -2.80
C LEU A 15 -10.03 -1.72 -2.62
N GLN A 16 -9.74 -2.47 -3.69
CA GLN A 16 -8.77 -3.56 -3.66
C GLN A 16 -7.33 -3.05 -3.61
N ASP A 17 -7.07 -1.86 -4.15
CA ASP A 17 -5.74 -1.25 -4.12
C ASP A 17 -5.32 -0.88 -2.69
N LEU A 18 -6.29 -0.69 -1.78
CA LEU A 18 -6.02 -0.51 -0.36
C LEU A 18 -5.46 -1.77 0.32
N ALA A 19 -5.54 -2.94 -0.34
CA ALA A 19 -4.92 -4.19 0.07
C ALA A 19 -3.57 -4.45 -0.62
N SER A 20 -2.98 -3.42 -1.23
CA SER A 20 -1.67 -3.51 -1.88
C SER A 20 -0.64 -2.63 -1.18
N VAL A 21 0.59 -3.13 -1.10
CA VAL A 21 1.75 -2.41 -0.58
C VAL A 21 2.29 -1.53 -1.70
N ARG A 22 2.31 -0.20 -1.48
CA ARG A 22 2.84 0.76 -2.45
C ARG A 22 4.37 0.77 -2.43
N VAL A 23 4.97 0.59 -3.61
CA VAL A 23 6.42 0.56 -3.82
C VAL A 23 6.79 1.53 -4.94
N LEU A 24 7.71 2.46 -4.69
CA LEU A 24 8.20 3.37 -5.74
C LEU A 24 9.27 2.69 -6.59
N LEU A 25 9.23 2.91 -7.90
CA LEU A 25 10.32 2.57 -8.82
C LEU A 25 11.01 3.87 -9.22
N LEU A 26 12.30 3.98 -8.89
CA LEU A 26 13.09 5.21 -9.05
C LEU A 26 14.13 5.01 -10.16
N PRO A 27 14.16 5.86 -11.19
CA PRO A 27 15.30 5.90 -12.09
C PRO A 27 16.49 6.50 -11.33
N VAL A 28 17.61 5.78 -11.24
CA VAL A 28 18.81 6.26 -10.53
C VAL A 28 19.98 6.32 -11.49
N GLY A 29 20.81 7.36 -11.39
CA GLY A 29 21.90 7.61 -12.33
C GLY A 29 21.41 7.95 -13.75
N HIS A 30 22.31 7.82 -14.72
CA HIS A 30 22.09 8.24 -16.12
C HIS A 30 21.32 7.20 -16.95
N ILE A 31 20.20 6.67 -16.46
CA ILE A 31 19.36 5.75 -17.22
C ILE A 31 18.42 6.51 -18.17
N SER A 32 18.30 6.05 -19.42
CA SER A 32 17.32 6.59 -20.37
C SER A 32 15.90 6.17 -19.97
N GLN A 33 14.90 6.99 -20.30
CA GLN A 33 13.50 6.69 -19.93
C GLN A 33 13.01 5.37 -20.51
N GLU A 34 13.33 5.09 -21.78
CA GLU A 34 12.96 3.83 -22.45
C GLU A 34 13.56 2.61 -21.73
N ARG A 35 14.85 2.69 -21.37
CA ARG A 35 15.52 1.60 -20.65
C ARG A 35 15.00 1.44 -19.23
N PHE A 36 14.72 2.55 -18.54
CA PHE A 36 14.08 2.51 -17.23
C PHE A 36 12.71 1.82 -17.32
N ASP A 37 11.90 2.15 -18.32
CA ASP A 37 10.58 1.56 -18.49
C ASP A 37 10.62 0.05 -18.76
N GLU A 38 11.60 -0.41 -19.55
CA GLU A 38 11.86 -1.84 -19.79
C GLU A 38 12.21 -2.57 -18.49
N LEU A 39 13.21 -2.07 -17.74
CA LEU A 39 13.66 -2.70 -16.50
C LEU A 39 12.59 -2.62 -15.40
N ALA A 40 11.88 -1.50 -15.30
CA ALA A 40 10.76 -1.33 -14.39
C ALA A 40 9.61 -2.28 -14.73
N ALA A 41 9.37 -2.58 -16.02
CA ALA A 41 8.40 -3.59 -16.43
C ALA A 41 8.79 -4.98 -15.91
N LEU A 42 10.08 -5.36 -15.99
CA LEU A 42 10.57 -6.63 -15.46
C LEU A 42 10.40 -6.74 -13.94
N VAL A 43 10.70 -5.68 -13.18
CA VAL A 43 10.47 -5.63 -11.72
C VAL A 43 8.98 -5.72 -11.41
N SER A 44 8.16 -4.93 -12.10
CA SER A 44 6.71 -4.86 -11.86
C SER A 44 5.95 -6.13 -12.23
N ALA A 45 6.53 -7.00 -13.08
CA ALA A 45 6.00 -8.31 -13.39
C ALA A 45 5.88 -9.19 -12.12
N THR A 46 6.70 -8.94 -11.10
CA THR A 46 6.60 -9.58 -9.78
C THR A 46 5.76 -8.70 -8.84
N SER A 47 4.45 -8.63 -9.09
CA SER A 47 3.51 -7.87 -8.24
C SER A 47 2.79 -8.72 -7.20
N ARG A 48 2.71 -10.04 -7.39
CA ARG A 48 2.08 -10.96 -6.43
C ARG A 48 3.12 -11.90 -5.84
N ILE A 49 3.23 -11.86 -4.52
CA ILE A 49 4.22 -12.63 -3.77
C ILE A 49 3.48 -13.61 -2.87
N PRO A 50 3.52 -14.91 -3.17
CA PRO A 50 2.95 -15.92 -2.27
C PRO A 50 3.63 -15.86 -0.90
N LEU A 51 2.87 -15.81 0.19
CA LEU A 51 3.45 -15.74 1.54
C LEU A 51 4.38 -16.93 1.83
N ARG A 52 4.11 -18.10 1.24
CA ARG A 52 4.97 -19.29 1.34
C ARG A 52 6.36 -19.11 0.73
N SER A 53 6.54 -18.15 -0.18
CA SER A 53 7.83 -17.85 -0.81
C SER A 53 8.69 -16.90 0.01
N LEU A 54 8.11 -16.30 1.06
CA LEU A 54 8.83 -15.45 1.99
C LEU A 54 9.41 -16.29 3.14
N PRO A 55 10.56 -15.89 3.70
CA PRO A 55 11.11 -16.52 4.89
C PRO A 55 10.04 -16.60 5.99
N ARG A 56 9.74 -17.80 6.49
CA ARG A 56 8.77 -17.99 7.59
C ARG A 56 9.28 -17.29 8.85
N ARG A 57 8.96 -16.01 9.01
CA ARG A 57 9.24 -15.20 10.20
C ARG A 57 7.99 -14.49 10.75
N ILE A 58 6.88 -14.54 10.03
CA ILE A 58 5.57 -14.09 10.52
C ILE A 58 5.00 -15.22 11.40
N ALA A 59 5.67 -15.50 12.52
CA ALA A 59 5.25 -16.49 13.48
C ALA A 59 4.47 -15.81 14.63
N GLU A 60 3.20 -16.18 14.74
CA GLU A 60 2.58 -16.61 16.00
C GLU A 60 2.72 -15.67 17.21
N ASP A 61 2.05 -14.51 17.18
CA ASP A 61 1.68 -13.77 18.39
C ASP A 61 0.17 -13.46 18.43
N ALA A 62 -0.63 -14.17 17.64
CA ALA A 62 -2.07 -13.96 17.54
C ALA A 62 -2.84 -14.40 18.80
N ASP A 63 -2.27 -15.24 19.68
CA ASP A 63 -3.01 -15.87 20.79
C ASP A 63 -2.37 -15.78 22.19
N SER A 64 -1.31 -15.01 22.41
CA SER A 64 -0.77 -14.79 23.77
C SER A 64 -1.51 -13.69 24.55
N SER A 65 -2.85 -13.74 24.56
CA SER A 65 -3.66 -13.04 25.57
C SER A 65 -4.48 -14.04 26.37
N THR A 66 -3.79 -14.89 27.12
CA THR A 66 -4.39 -15.45 28.34
C THR A 66 -4.46 -14.32 29.39
N PRO A 67 -5.62 -14.07 30.02
CA PRO A 67 -5.69 -13.06 31.06
C PRO A 67 -4.87 -13.52 32.27
N SER A 68 -3.82 -12.75 32.58
CA SER A 68 -3.07 -12.85 33.83
C SER A 68 -4.04 -12.87 35.00
N LYS A 69 -4.03 -13.98 35.75
CA LYS A 69 -4.73 -14.14 37.02
C LYS A 69 -4.21 -13.07 37.99
N MET A 70 -5.06 -12.11 38.35
CA MET A 70 -4.84 -11.32 39.56
C MET A 70 -4.84 -12.23 40.79
N PRO A 71 -3.97 -11.98 41.79
CA PRO A 71 -4.02 -12.69 43.06
C PRO A 71 -5.24 -12.24 43.87
N SER A 72 -6.08 -13.21 44.22
CA SER A 72 -7.28 -13.04 45.04
C SER A 72 -6.95 -12.80 46.51
N ARG A 73 -7.57 -11.78 47.12
CA ARG A 73 -7.92 -11.77 48.55
C ARG A 73 -9.41 -11.41 48.68
N ILE A 74 -10.23 -12.42 49.04
CA ILE A 74 -11.28 -12.49 50.08
C ILE A 74 -12.21 -11.25 50.20
N SER A 75 -13.55 -11.27 50.15
CA SER A 75 -14.55 -12.22 50.70
C SER A 75 -15.97 -12.07 50.11
N SER A 76 -16.71 -13.18 50.16
CA SER A 76 -18.15 -13.34 50.48
C SER A 76 -19.23 -12.54 49.73
N LEU A 77 -20.08 -13.23 48.95
CA LEU A 77 -21.43 -13.64 49.35
C LEU A 77 -22.21 -14.24 48.17
N ALA A 78 -22.96 -15.30 48.48
CA ALA A 78 -23.70 -16.13 47.54
C ALA A 78 -24.81 -15.38 46.76
N LYS A 79 -24.99 -15.76 45.49
CA LYS A 79 -26.29 -16.24 45.00
C LYS A 79 -26.18 -16.94 43.64
N SER A 80 -26.84 -18.09 43.62
CA SER A 80 -27.00 -19.06 42.54
C SER A 80 -27.65 -18.49 41.28
N ARG A 81 -27.15 -18.87 40.09
CA ARG A 81 -27.97 -19.12 38.90
C ARG A 81 -27.20 -19.97 37.87
N LYS A 82 -27.77 -21.14 37.59
CA LYS A 82 -27.48 -22.04 36.46
C LYS A 82 -27.57 -21.30 35.13
N VAL A 83 -26.55 -21.45 34.27
CA VAL A 83 -26.70 -21.41 32.80
C VAL A 83 -25.73 -22.43 32.19
N ALA A 84 -26.23 -23.15 31.19
CA ALA A 84 -25.67 -24.35 30.59
C ALA A 84 -24.35 -24.13 29.84
N SER A 85 -23.50 -25.16 29.92
CA SER A 85 -22.30 -25.37 29.10
C SER A 85 -22.70 -25.54 27.63
N ILE A 86 -22.07 -24.78 26.73
CA ILE A 86 -22.04 -25.07 25.29
C ILE A 86 -20.60 -25.52 25.01
N ASP A 87 -20.41 -26.83 24.94
CA ASP A 87 -19.19 -27.45 24.46
C ASP A 87 -19.04 -27.17 22.96
N SER A 88 -17.93 -26.54 22.58
CA SER A 88 -17.50 -26.40 21.19
C SER A 88 -16.91 -27.72 20.72
N GLN A 89 -17.71 -28.51 20.00
CA GLN A 89 -17.21 -29.56 19.12
C GLN A 89 -16.74 -28.93 17.81
N MET A 90 -15.42 -28.76 17.68
CA MET A 90 -14.76 -28.80 16.37
C MET A 90 -14.98 -30.20 15.78
N THR A 91 -15.94 -30.31 14.87
CA THR A 91 -16.09 -31.51 14.05
C THR A 91 -15.34 -31.30 12.74
N SER A 92 -14.30 -32.11 12.60
CA SER A 92 -13.66 -32.49 11.35
C SER A 92 -14.72 -33.00 10.36
N ARG A 93 -14.87 -32.30 9.22
CA ARG A 93 -15.55 -32.84 8.05
C ARG A 93 -14.52 -33.30 7.04
N SER A 94 -14.20 -34.58 7.13
CA SER A 94 -13.80 -35.41 5.99
C SER A 94 -15.04 -35.61 5.12
N LEU A 95 -14.98 -35.18 3.86
CA LEU A 95 -15.89 -35.60 2.81
C LEU A 95 -15.06 -36.06 1.62
N THR A 96 -15.02 -37.39 1.46
CA THR A 96 -14.72 -38.07 0.21
C THR A 96 -15.79 -37.72 -0.81
N GLY A 97 -15.41 -37.02 -1.89
CA GLY A 97 -16.29 -36.63 -2.97
C GLY A 97 -15.49 -36.34 -4.23
N ASP A 98 -15.59 -37.25 -5.17
CA ASP A 98 -14.93 -37.35 -6.46
C ASP A 98 -15.26 -36.18 -7.42
N GLY A 99 -14.28 -35.76 -8.25
CA GLY A 99 -14.54 -35.03 -9.50
C GLY A 99 -14.69 -33.50 -9.50
N GLY A 100 -14.06 -32.75 -8.58
CA GLY A 100 -14.02 -31.28 -8.63
C GLY A 100 -12.76 -30.74 -9.31
N SER A 101 -12.92 -29.90 -10.34
CA SER A 101 -11.89 -28.98 -10.86
C SER A 101 -11.07 -28.33 -9.73
N PRO A 102 -9.76 -28.05 -9.92
CA PRO A 102 -8.89 -27.61 -8.82
C PRO A 102 -9.51 -26.38 -8.15
N GLU A 103 -9.98 -26.58 -6.91
CA GLU A 103 -10.37 -25.50 -6.02
C GLU A 103 -9.18 -24.56 -5.96
N TYR A 104 -9.38 -23.37 -6.52
CA TYR A 104 -8.43 -22.29 -6.45
C TYR A 104 -8.46 -21.79 -5.01
N GLU A 105 -7.82 -22.51 -4.10
CA GLU A 105 -7.44 -21.97 -2.78
C GLU A 105 -6.73 -20.64 -3.10
N PRO A 106 -7.31 -19.49 -2.76
CA PRO A 106 -6.68 -18.22 -3.05
C PRO A 106 -5.39 -18.18 -2.24
N GLU A 107 -4.26 -18.44 -2.90
CA GLU A 107 -2.97 -18.42 -2.22
C GLU A 107 -2.79 -17.05 -1.57
N ASP A 108 -2.66 -17.04 -0.24
CA ASP A 108 -2.37 -15.83 0.52
C ASP A 108 -1.11 -15.20 -0.08
N SER A 109 -1.30 -14.07 -0.76
CA SER A 109 -0.26 -13.39 -1.51
C SER A 109 -0.29 -11.91 -1.23
N VAL A 110 0.89 -11.36 -0.95
CA VAL A 110 1.08 -9.92 -0.81
C VAL A 110 1.10 -9.31 -2.20
N CYS A 111 0.26 -8.30 -2.40
CA CYS A 111 0.20 -7.55 -3.63
C CYS A 111 1.07 -6.30 -3.50
N LEU A 112 2.08 -6.17 -4.35
CA LEU A 112 2.90 -4.98 -4.51
C LEU A 112 2.31 -4.14 -5.65
N ARG A 113 2.03 -2.87 -5.35
CA ARG A 113 1.63 -1.87 -6.33
C ARG A 113 2.82 -0.95 -6.59
N TYR A 114 3.33 -1.03 -7.81
CA TYR A 114 4.46 -0.23 -8.25
C TYR A 114 3.99 1.10 -8.82
N GLU A 115 4.67 2.17 -8.43
CA GLU A 115 4.50 3.50 -9.00
C GLU A 115 5.84 3.97 -9.55
N LYS A 116 5.88 4.19 -10.86
CA LYS A 116 7.08 4.66 -11.55
C LYS A 116 7.21 6.16 -11.34
N LEU A 117 8.36 6.62 -10.88
CA LEU A 117 8.68 8.04 -10.87
C LEU A 117 9.42 8.41 -12.15
N GLU A 118 9.13 9.62 -12.63
CA GLU A 118 9.76 10.20 -13.81
C GLU A 118 10.78 11.26 -13.41
N ARG A 119 11.75 11.49 -14.29
CA ARG A 119 12.63 12.65 -14.20
C ARG A 119 11.99 13.85 -14.86
N ASP A 120 12.15 15.03 -14.26
CA ASP A 120 11.73 16.28 -14.88
C ASP A 120 12.71 16.73 -15.98
N ALA A 121 12.43 17.88 -16.59
CA ALA A 121 13.28 18.45 -17.64
C ALA A 121 14.69 18.85 -17.14
N SER A 122 14.88 19.01 -15.82
CA SER A 122 16.20 19.25 -15.23
C SER A 122 16.98 17.97 -14.95
N GLY A 123 16.32 16.81 -15.10
CA GLY A 123 16.88 15.50 -14.80
C GLY A 123 16.66 15.06 -13.36
N GLU A 124 15.97 15.83 -12.52
CA GLU A 124 15.68 15.48 -11.13
C GLU A 124 14.46 14.57 -11.04
N VAL A 125 14.46 13.60 -10.13
CA VAL A 125 13.32 12.70 -9.93
C VAL A 125 12.18 13.44 -9.24
N ILE A 126 10.99 13.41 -9.84
CA ILE A 126 9.81 14.06 -9.29
C ILE A 126 9.28 13.21 -8.13
N VAL A 127 9.68 13.55 -6.90
CA VAL A 127 9.17 12.88 -5.70
C VAL A 127 7.74 13.36 -5.42
N PRO A 128 6.74 12.45 -5.34
CA PRO A 128 5.38 12.83 -5.02
C PRO A 128 5.34 13.46 -3.63
N THR A 129 4.67 14.61 -3.51
CA THR A 129 4.44 15.22 -2.20
C THR A 129 3.49 14.34 -1.40
N GLU A 130 3.97 13.78 -0.30
CA GLU A 130 3.15 12.97 0.59
C GLU A 130 1.89 13.76 1.00
N SER A 131 0.73 13.14 0.80
CA SER A 131 -0.53 13.73 1.23
C SER A 131 -0.58 13.73 2.75
N GLU A 132 -1.08 14.82 3.34
CA GLU A 132 -1.32 14.88 4.79
C GLU A 132 -2.21 13.72 5.27
N TRP A 133 -3.02 13.12 4.39
CA TRP A 133 -3.91 12.00 4.71
C TRP A 133 -3.24 10.61 4.69
N GLU A 134 -1.97 10.49 4.30
CA GLU A 134 -1.27 9.21 4.25
C GLU A 134 -1.10 8.61 5.65
N GLU A 135 -0.81 9.40 6.68
CA GLU A 135 -0.74 8.90 8.07
C GLU A 135 -2.10 8.37 8.57
N TYR A 136 -3.20 8.90 8.03
CA TYR A 136 -4.54 8.44 8.37
C TYR A 136 -4.90 7.11 7.66
N ARG A 137 -4.25 6.78 6.53
CA ARG A 137 -4.45 5.53 5.77
C ARG A 137 -3.10 4.91 5.45
N ALA A 138 -2.65 3.99 6.29
CA ALA A 138 -1.39 3.30 6.12
C ALA A 138 -1.28 2.57 4.76
N SER A 139 -2.40 2.19 4.15
CA SER A 139 -2.45 1.59 2.80
C SER A 139 -2.12 2.54 1.64
N LEU A 140 -2.04 3.85 1.91
CA LEU A 140 -1.63 4.86 0.93
C LEU A 140 -0.19 5.31 1.11
N SER A 141 0.41 5.02 2.28
CA SER A 141 1.81 5.25 2.54
C SER A 141 2.69 4.44 1.59
N VAL A 142 3.82 5.02 1.21
CA VAL A 142 4.88 4.31 0.49
C VAL A 142 5.67 3.49 1.50
N TRP A 143 5.72 2.17 1.30
CA TRP A 143 6.44 1.25 2.21
C TRP A 143 7.79 0.83 1.66
N GLY A 144 7.93 0.78 0.33
CA GLY A 144 9.15 0.36 -0.36
C GLY A 144 9.58 1.34 -1.44
N ALA A 145 10.89 1.38 -1.72
CA ALA A 145 11.43 2.05 -2.89
C ALA A 145 12.50 1.16 -3.53
N ILE A 146 12.41 0.99 -4.84
CA ILE A 146 13.37 0.23 -5.63
C ILE A 146 14.03 1.21 -6.60
N GLY A 147 15.33 1.47 -6.39
CA GLY A 147 16.15 2.19 -7.35
C GLY A 147 16.54 1.29 -8.50
N ILE A 148 16.42 1.74 -9.73
CA ILE A 148 16.84 1.00 -10.93
C ILE A 148 18.00 1.74 -11.55
N PHE A 149 19.16 1.08 -11.59
CA PHE A 149 20.38 1.58 -12.20
C PHE A 149 20.90 0.60 -13.25
N ASP A 150 21.22 1.11 -14.44
CA ASP A 150 21.80 0.31 -15.53
C ASP A 150 23.29 0.65 -15.68
N HIS A 151 24.15 -0.36 -15.46
CA HIS A 151 25.59 -0.25 -15.62
C HIS A 151 25.99 0.20 -17.02
N ASN A 152 25.27 -0.19 -18.08
CA ASN A 152 25.66 0.17 -19.44
C ASN A 152 25.62 1.68 -19.69
N SER A 153 24.78 2.39 -18.94
CA SER A 153 24.74 3.85 -18.97
C SER A 153 26.01 4.50 -18.38
N ALA A 154 26.80 3.72 -17.64
CA ALA A 154 28.09 4.11 -17.06
C ALA A 154 29.30 3.77 -17.92
N VAL A 155 29.16 2.92 -18.94
CA VAL A 155 30.30 2.27 -19.66
C VAL A 155 31.10 3.24 -20.55
N ALA A 156 30.71 4.50 -20.66
CA ALA A 156 31.55 5.55 -21.26
C ALA A 156 32.81 5.90 -20.43
N VAL A 157 33.13 5.11 -19.40
CA VAL A 157 34.15 5.40 -18.40
C VAL A 157 35.22 4.30 -18.41
N ASP A 158 36.38 4.58 -19.01
CA ASP A 158 37.46 3.61 -19.25
C ASP A 158 38.20 3.13 -17.98
N SER A 159 37.96 3.75 -16.82
CA SER A 159 38.71 3.53 -15.57
C SER A 159 37.82 2.98 -14.45
N THR A 160 38.29 1.91 -13.78
CA THR A 160 37.63 1.32 -12.61
C THR A 160 37.39 2.34 -11.49
N LYS A 161 38.28 3.34 -11.35
CA LYS A 161 38.13 4.40 -10.35
C LYS A 161 36.95 5.31 -10.65
N ASP A 162 36.70 5.58 -11.92
CA ASP A 162 35.65 6.50 -12.33
C ASP A 162 34.28 5.80 -12.34
N ALA A 163 34.24 4.49 -12.66
CA ALA A 163 33.05 3.67 -12.41
C ALA A 163 32.65 3.66 -10.93
N LEU A 164 33.63 3.52 -10.01
CA LEU A 164 33.36 3.58 -8.57
C LEU A 164 32.80 4.94 -8.15
N LYS A 165 33.39 6.05 -8.61
CA LYS A 165 32.85 7.40 -8.33
C LYS A 165 31.42 7.56 -8.81
N LEU A 166 31.11 7.03 -10.00
CA LEU A 166 29.75 7.09 -10.54
C LEU A 166 28.78 6.30 -9.67
N TYR A 167 29.12 5.07 -9.26
CA TYR A 167 28.30 4.30 -8.34
C TYR A 167 28.05 5.07 -7.04
N LYS A 168 29.08 5.66 -6.43
CA LYS A 168 28.92 6.48 -5.22
C LYS A 168 27.93 7.62 -5.43
N ARG A 169 28.05 8.36 -6.54
CA ARG A 169 27.14 9.47 -6.88
C ARG A 169 25.70 9.00 -7.09
N THR A 170 25.51 7.91 -7.82
CA THR A 170 24.21 7.26 -8.02
C THR A 170 23.58 6.87 -6.68
N PHE A 171 24.38 6.41 -5.71
CA PHE A 171 23.88 6.05 -4.40
C PHE A 171 23.55 7.25 -3.53
N GLU A 172 24.35 8.30 -3.58
CA GLU A 172 24.04 9.57 -2.92
C GLU A 172 22.73 10.16 -3.48
N GLU A 173 22.52 10.06 -4.79
CA GLU A 173 21.26 10.43 -5.45
C GLU A 173 20.08 9.58 -4.93
N PHE A 174 20.20 8.25 -4.95
CA PHE A 174 19.16 7.35 -4.44
C PHE A 174 18.83 7.63 -2.97
N ALA A 175 19.86 7.79 -2.13
CA ALA A 175 19.73 8.11 -0.72
C ALA A 175 19.01 9.45 -0.49
N SER A 176 19.38 10.47 -1.28
CA SER A 176 18.74 11.77 -1.27
C SER A 176 17.25 11.67 -1.60
N ILE A 177 16.89 10.95 -2.66
CA ILE A 177 15.48 10.74 -3.07
C ILE A 177 14.72 9.98 -1.97
N VAL A 178 15.30 8.89 -1.45
CA VAL A 178 14.72 8.08 -0.38
C VAL A 178 14.50 8.92 0.89
N SER A 179 15.43 9.80 1.24
CA SER A 179 15.32 10.66 2.43
C SER A 179 14.16 11.65 2.38
N GLN A 180 13.66 11.97 1.18
CA GLN A 180 12.49 12.82 0.98
C GLN A 180 11.17 12.08 1.24
N CYS A 181 11.18 10.75 1.24
CA CYS A 181 10.01 9.90 1.53
C CYS A 181 9.95 9.57 3.03
N ARG A 182 9.05 10.20 3.79
CA ARG A 182 8.97 10.06 5.25
C ARG A 182 8.38 8.72 5.68
N SER A 183 7.48 8.15 4.89
CA SER A 183 6.79 6.90 5.24
C SER A 183 7.58 5.64 4.91
N LEU A 184 8.71 5.78 4.21
CA LEU A 184 9.45 4.66 3.64
C LEU A 184 10.01 3.75 4.73
N SER A 185 9.75 2.45 4.58
CA SER A 185 10.21 1.44 5.54
C SER A 185 11.45 0.68 5.06
N SER A 186 11.55 0.48 3.76
CA SER A 186 12.68 -0.23 3.15
C SER A 186 13.01 0.37 1.79
N SER A 187 14.28 0.35 1.42
CA SER A 187 14.73 0.79 0.12
C SER A 187 15.84 -0.13 -0.38
N LYS A 188 15.83 -0.45 -1.68
CA LYS A 188 16.87 -1.29 -2.30
C LYS A 188 17.18 -0.77 -3.70
N CYS A 189 18.45 -0.71 -4.08
CA CYS A 189 18.89 -0.32 -5.41
C CYS A 189 19.29 -1.58 -6.20
N PHE A 190 18.62 -1.80 -7.33
CA PHE A 190 18.90 -2.85 -8.28
C PHE A 190 19.89 -2.34 -9.32
N VAL A 191 21.03 -2.99 -9.39
CA VAL A 191 22.13 -2.65 -10.27
C VAL A 191 22.20 -3.72 -11.36
N PHE A 192 21.79 -3.36 -12.57
CA PHE A 192 21.82 -4.25 -13.73
C PHE A 192 23.21 -4.20 -14.36
N ILE A 193 23.93 -5.32 -14.37
CA ILE A 193 25.35 -5.39 -14.80
C ILE A 193 25.52 -6.46 -15.90
N PRO A 194 26.22 -6.17 -17.01
CA PRO A 194 26.63 -7.20 -17.98
C PRO A 194 27.45 -8.33 -17.33
N PRO A 195 27.26 -9.60 -17.72
CA PRO A 195 27.98 -10.73 -17.14
C PRO A 195 29.51 -10.55 -17.19
N ASP A 196 30.02 -10.01 -18.29
CA ASP A 196 31.46 -9.77 -18.52
C ASP A 196 32.06 -8.72 -17.56
N SER A 197 31.21 -7.95 -16.91
CA SER A 197 31.62 -6.93 -15.93
C SER A 197 31.52 -7.40 -14.49
N VAL A 198 30.86 -8.53 -14.21
CA VAL A 198 30.67 -9.07 -12.85
C VAL A 198 32.00 -9.49 -12.22
N SER A 199 32.95 -9.99 -13.03
CA SER A 199 34.27 -10.43 -12.56
C SER A 199 35.27 -9.28 -12.35
N LYS A 200 34.89 -8.02 -12.67
CA LYS A 200 35.78 -6.86 -12.50
C LYS A 200 35.83 -6.43 -11.03
N PRO A 201 37.01 -6.04 -10.50
CA PRO A 201 37.18 -5.73 -9.08
C PRO A 201 36.26 -4.62 -8.56
N GLY A 202 35.81 -3.70 -9.43
CA GLY A 202 34.84 -2.66 -9.06
C GLY A 202 33.44 -3.17 -8.71
N VAL A 203 33.04 -4.37 -9.17
CA VAL A 203 31.74 -4.98 -8.85
C VAL A 203 31.79 -5.76 -7.55
N ASN A 204 32.91 -6.42 -7.25
CA ASN A 204 33.15 -7.05 -5.94
C ASN A 204 33.18 -6.01 -4.79
N LEU A 205 33.51 -4.75 -5.09
CA LEU A 205 33.41 -3.63 -4.15
C LEU A 205 31.97 -3.20 -3.83
N LEU A 206 30.97 -3.55 -4.66
CA LEU A 206 29.55 -3.37 -4.32
C LEU A 206 29.09 -4.41 -3.30
N SER A 207 29.71 -5.60 -3.27
CA SER A 207 29.53 -6.58 -2.20
C SER A 207 30.37 -6.28 -0.95
N ASP A 208 31.51 -5.61 -1.08
CA ASP A 208 32.36 -5.16 0.04
C ASP A 208 31.96 -3.74 0.50
N THR A 209 30.85 -3.67 1.21
CA THR A 209 30.13 -2.44 1.60
C THR A 209 30.82 -1.52 2.63
N ASP A 210 32.07 -1.80 3.01
CA ASP A 210 32.76 -1.10 4.11
C ASP A 210 33.28 0.31 3.76
N THR A 211 33.37 0.71 2.49
CA THR A 211 33.97 2.01 2.07
C THR A 211 32.97 3.15 1.78
N LEU A 212 31.69 2.98 2.10
CA LEU A 212 30.60 3.94 1.84
C LEU A 212 29.97 4.54 3.13
N GLN A 213 30.71 4.53 4.24
CA GLN A 213 30.26 4.91 5.59
C GLN A 213 29.76 6.37 5.79
N GLY A 214 29.84 7.26 4.80
CA GLY A 214 29.66 8.71 4.99
C GLY A 214 28.25 9.30 4.79
N ALA A 215 27.26 8.53 4.29
CA ALA A 215 26.02 9.11 3.75
C ALA A 215 24.81 9.17 4.70
N GLY A 216 24.93 8.75 5.97
CA GLY A 216 23.90 9.01 6.99
C GLY A 216 22.56 8.28 6.82
N ILE A 217 22.49 7.21 6.02
CA ILE A 217 21.30 6.36 5.92
C ILE A 217 21.27 5.44 7.16
N GLY A 218 20.14 5.43 7.87
CA GLY A 218 19.98 4.83 9.20
C GLY A 218 20.28 3.33 9.34
N ASP A 219 20.13 2.86 10.58
CA ASP A 219 20.61 1.63 11.25
C ASP A 219 20.20 0.24 10.65
N ALA A 220 19.96 0.15 9.35
CA ALA A 220 19.69 -1.12 8.66
C ALA A 220 21.01 -1.85 8.33
N SER A 221 21.01 -3.17 8.54
CA SER A 221 22.10 -4.09 8.22
C SER A 221 22.69 -3.86 6.82
N ARG A 222 23.98 -3.53 6.80
CA ARG A 222 24.76 -2.90 5.71
C ARG A 222 24.90 -3.67 4.38
N GLY A 223 24.38 -4.89 4.28
CA GLY A 223 24.38 -5.71 3.05
C GLY A 223 23.07 -5.67 2.25
N ASP A 224 22.02 -5.04 2.78
CA ASP A 224 20.65 -5.17 2.25
C ASP A 224 20.24 -4.10 1.22
N VAL A 225 21.03 -3.04 1.05
CA VAL A 225 20.68 -1.91 0.19
C VAL A 225 20.89 -2.23 -1.29
N PHE A 226 21.67 -3.26 -1.64
CA PHE A 226 22.02 -3.58 -3.02
C PHE A 226 21.50 -4.94 -3.48
N GLY A 227 20.97 -4.97 -4.70
CA GLY A 227 20.74 -6.20 -5.47
C GLY A 227 21.50 -6.10 -6.78
N VAL A 228 22.54 -6.91 -6.96
CA VAL A 228 23.25 -6.99 -8.24
C VAL A 228 22.50 -7.99 -9.12
N ILE A 229 22.10 -7.55 -10.31
CA ILE A 229 21.34 -8.35 -11.26
C ILE A 229 22.19 -8.51 -12.52
N PRO A 230 22.80 -9.70 -12.73
CA PRO A 230 23.55 -9.95 -13.95
C PRO A 230 22.58 -9.99 -15.14
N TYR A 231 22.80 -9.12 -16.12
CA TYR A 231 22.00 -9.01 -17.34
C TYR A 231 22.87 -9.36 -18.54
N ALA A 232 22.66 -10.53 -19.15
CA ALA A 232 23.30 -10.88 -20.41
C ALA A 232 22.26 -10.88 -21.55
N PRO A 233 22.60 -10.38 -22.74
CA PRO A 233 21.73 -10.53 -23.92
C PRO A 233 21.55 -12.00 -24.34
N GLU A 234 22.49 -12.89 -23.98
CA GLU A 234 22.48 -14.32 -24.37
C GLU A 234 22.07 -15.28 -23.24
N ASN A 235 21.99 -14.82 -21.98
CA ASN A 235 21.46 -15.66 -20.90
C ASN A 235 19.97 -15.87 -21.16
N SER A 236 19.47 -17.07 -20.82
CA SER A 236 18.03 -17.30 -20.82
C SER A 236 17.37 -16.19 -20.02
N GLN A 237 16.44 -15.43 -20.63
CA GLN A 237 15.70 -14.35 -19.98
C GLN A 237 15.13 -14.78 -18.61
N GLU A 238 14.96 -16.08 -18.42
CA GLU A 238 14.58 -16.76 -17.19
C GLU A 238 15.56 -16.53 -16.01
N GLY A 239 16.87 -16.57 -16.22
CA GLY A 239 17.85 -16.35 -15.14
C GLY A 239 17.76 -14.94 -14.56
N VAL A 240 17.63 -13.92 -15.43
CA VAL A 240 17.44 -12.52 -15.03
C VAL A 240 16.12 -12.35 -14.26
N LYS A 241 15.03 -12.96 -14.77
CA LYS A 241 13.73 -12.92 -14.09
C LYS A 241 13.77 -13.57 -12.72
N MET A 242 14.47 -14.69 -12.58
CA MET A 242 14.64 -15.39 -11.30
C MET A 242 15.40 -14.53 -10.29
N GLU A 243 16.47 -13.86 -10.71
CA GLU A 243 17.22 -12.95 -9.83
C GLU A 243 16.40 -11.72 -9.44
N ILE A 244 15.73 -11.06 -10.40
CA ILE A 244 14.79 -9.95 -10.10
C ILE A 244 13.75 -10.42 -9.08
N ARG A 245 13.17 -11.60 -9.28
CA ARG A 245 12.18 -12.16 -8.36
C ARG A 245 12.77 -12.37 -6.97
N ALA A 246 13.98 -12.92 -6.85
CA ALA A 246 14.65 -13.09 -5.56
C ALA A 246 14.87 -11.74 -4.85
N GLN A 247 15.32 -10.71 -5.57
CA GLN A 247 15.52 -9.37 -5.02
C GLN A 247 14.21 -8.71 -4.60
N VAL A 248 13.13 -8.87 -5.38
CA VAL A 248 11.80 -8.36 -5.04
C VAL A 248 11.21 -9.09 -3.83
N LEU A 249 11.37 -10.41 -3.73
CA LEU A 249 10.96 -11.19 -2.55
C LEU A 249 11.65 -10.69 -1.28
N HIS A 250 12.94 -10.38 -1.39
CA HIS A 250 13.70 -9.81 -0.29
C HIS A 250 13.18 -8.44 0.14
N VAL A 251 12.91 -7.54 -0.81
CA VAL A 251 12.29 -6.23 -0.51
C VAL A 251 10.93 -6.42 0.18
N ALA A 252 10.11 -7.34 -0.31
CA ALA A 252 8.82 -7.62 0.30
C ALA A 252 8.95 -8.15 1.74
N ASP A 253 9.90 -9.04 2.00
CA ASP A 253 10.18 -9.52 3.36
C ASP A 253 10.57 -8.37 4.30
N LEU A 254 11.47 -7.47 3.87
CA LEU A 254 11.85 -6.27 4.64
C LEU A 254 10.64 -5.37 4.94
N ILE A 255 9.75 -5.17 3.97
CA ILE A 255 8.51 -4.40 4.19
C ILE A 255 7.62 -5.09 5.23
N LEU A 256 7.38 -6.39 5.11
CA LEU A 256 6.55 -7.13 6.06
C LEU A 256 7.15 -7.16 7.47
N GLN A 257 8.47 -7.21 7.59
CA GLN A 257 9.15 -7.08 8.88
C GLN A 257 8.93 -5.68 9.48
N SER A 258 9.04 -4.61 8.68
CA SER A 258 8.74 -3.25 9.14
C SER A 258 7.28 -3.10 9.60
N LEU A 259 6.34 -3.63 8.81
CA LEU A 259 4.91 -3.63 9.14
C LEU A 259 4.66 -4.32 10.49
N ASN A 260 5.26 -5.49 10.72
CA ASN A 260 5.18 -6.21 11.99
C ASN A 260 5.81 -5.44 13.15
N ASN A 261 6.97 -4.81 12.93
CA ASN A 261 7.61 -3.97 13.95
C ASN A 261 6.72 -2.78 14.32
N ARG A 262 6.02 -2.18 13.34
CA ARG A 262 5.08 -1.10 13.59
C ARG A 262 3.89 -1.54 14.44
N ILE A 263 3.37 -2.76 14.22
CA ILE A 263 2.36 -3.38 15.12
C ILE A 263 2.90 -3.45 16.56
N ARG A 264 4.13 -3.93 16.74
CA ARG A 264 4.76 -4.04 18.06
C ARG A 264 4.91 -2.67 18.74
N THR A 265 5.38 -1.66 18.02
CA THR A 265 5.48 -0.28 18.52
C THR A 265 4.12 0.27 18.95
N TYR A 266 3.07 0.03 18.17
CA TYR A 266 1.71 0.45 18.53
C TYR A 266 1.15 -0.26 19.78
N LYS A 267 1.54 -1.52 20.02
CA LYS A 267 1.20 -2.25 21.25
C LYS A 267 1.90 -1.66 22.48
N GLN A 268 3.12 -1.14 22.33
CA GLN A 268 3.95 -0.64 23.44
C GLN A 268 3.71 0.83 23.78
N THR A 269 3.33 1.64 22.79
CA THR A 269 3.14 3.10 22.96
C THR A 269 1.78 3.44 23.57
N SER A 270 1.71 4.35 24.53
CA SER A 270 0.45 4.74 25.21
C SER A 270 -0.13 6.09 24.76
N GLY A 271 0.54 6.78 23.83
CA GLY A 271 0.13 8.10 23.33
C GLY A 271 -1.15 8.09 22.47
N PRO A 272 -1.80 9.26 22.30
CA PRO A 272 -2.93 9.38 21.39
C PRO A 272 -2.48 9.21 19.93
N ILE A 273 -3.29 8.50 19.13
CA ILE A 273 -3.09 8.41 17.68
C ILE A 273 -3.86 9.57 17.06
N LEU A 274 -3.16 10.48 16.38
CA LEU A 274 -3.74 11.71 15.83
C LEU A 274 -4.05 11.56 14.34
N SER A 275 -5.08 12.24 13.86
CA SER A 275 -5.34 12.45 12.44
C SER A 275 -4.85 13.84 12.01
N PRO A 276 -4.73 14.10 10.70
CA PRO A 276 -4.37 15.43 10.19
C PRO A 276 -5.33 16.54 10.66
N LEU A 277 -6.61 16.20 10.86
CA LEU A 277 -7.59 17.14 11.43
C LEU A 277 -7.29 17.46 12.90
N ASP A 278 -6.88 16.46 13.68
CA ASP A 278 -6.55 16.66 15.09
C ASP A 278 -5.30 17.52 15.25
N MET A 279 -4.34 17.39 14.32
CA MET A 279 -3.13 18.23 14.29
C MET A 279 -3.45 19.69 13.93
N LYS A 280 -4.37 19.91 12.98
CA LYS A 280 -4.80 21.26 12.54
C LYS A 280 -5.75 21.94 13.52
N HIS A 281 -6.50 21.16 14.29
CA HIS A 281 -7.48 21.67 15.23
C HIS A 281 -6.98 21.35 16.64
N SER A 282 -6.22 22.29 17.22
CA SER A 282 -5.68 22.30 18.60
C SER A 282 -6.72 22.12 19.74
N VAL A 283 -7.93 21.64 19.47
CA VAL A 283 -9.13 21.97 20.27
C VAL A 283 -9.80 20.74 20.89
N GLU A 284 -9.45 19.51 20.50
CA GLU A 284 -10.02 18.35 21.22
C GLU A 284 -9.31 18.14 22.58
N LYS A 285 -10.12 18.04 23.64
CA LYS A 285 -9.60 17.74 24.99
C LYS A 285 -8.82 16.43 24.94
N HIS A 286 -7.62 16.43 25.50
CA HIS A 286 -6.75 15.24 25.57
C HIS A 286 -7.47 13.99 26.13
N SER A 287 -8.47 14.17 27.01
CA SER A 287 -9.32 13.09 27.52
C SER A 287 -10.16 12.40 26.43
N THR A 288 -10.70 13.15 25.47
CA THR A 288 -11.46 12.61 24.33
C THR A 288 -10.57 11.83 23.39
N LEU A 289 -9.34 12.32 23.13
CA LEU A 289 -8.36 11.61 22.31
C LEU A 289 -7.90 10.29 22.94
N LYS A 290 -7.73 10.26 24.27
CA LYS A 290 -7.44 9.01 25.01
C LYS A 290 -8.57 7.99 24.88
N GLN A 291 -9.82 8.41 25.00
CA GLN A 291 -10.98 7.52 24.83
C GLN A 291 -11.07 6.94 23.41
N ARG A 292 -10.73 7.75 22.40
CA ARG A 292 -10.75 7.32 20.98
C ARG A 292 -9.59 6.40 20.60
N ARG A 293 -8.47 6.44 21.34
CA ARG A 293 -7.22 5.72 21.01
C ARG A 293 -7.47 4.26 20.64
N GLN A 294 -8.25 3.51 21.43
CA GLN A 294 -8.41 2.08 21.15
C GLN A 294 -9.08 1.83 19.80
N GLY A 295 -10.11 2.59 19.43
CA GLY A 295 -10.75 2.43 18.12
C GLY A 295 -9.81 2.76 16.96
N ARG A 296 -8.99 3.80 17.13
CA ARG A 296 -7.95 4.19 16.16
C ARG A 296 -6.86 3.12 16.03
N LEU A 297 -6.44 2.55 17.16
CA LEU A 297 -5.45 1.49 17.24
C LEU A 297 -5.92 0.21 16.53
N GLU A 298 -7.16 -0.25 16.79
CA GLU A 298 -7.70 -1.41 16.08
C GLU A 298 -7.78 -1.15 14.57
N LYS A 299 -8.13 0.07 14.15
CA LYS A 299 -8.11 0.46 12.73
C LYS A 299 -6.71 0.35 12.16
N CYS A 300 -5.69 0.89 12.84
CA CYS A 300 -4.30 0.76 12.41
C CYS A 300 -3.85 -0.70 12.31
N PHE A 301 -4.23 -1.56 13.26
CA PHE A 301 -3.97 -3.00 13.15
C PHE A 301 -4.68 -3.61 11.94
N GLY A 302 -5.94 -3.22 11.69
CA GLY A 302 -6.68 -3.61 10.49
C GLY A 302 -5.94 -3.27 9.19
N ASP A 303 -5.43 -2.03 9.07
CA ASP A 303 -4.66 -1.60 7.91
C ASP A 303 -3.38 -2.45 7.73
N LEU A 304 -2.66 -2.69 8.82
CA LEU A 304 -1.41 -3.46 8.77
C LEU A 304 -1.66 -4.93 8.42
N TYR A 305 -2.68 -5.57 8.99
CA TYR A 305 -3.08 -6.93 8.60
C TYR A 305 -3.55 -7.01 7.16
N LEU A 306 -4.25 -5.98 6.67
CA LEU A 306 -4.69 -5.91 5.28
C LEU A 306 -3.48 -5.88 4.32
N LEU A 307 -2.44 -5.08 4.64
CA LEU A 307 -1.20 -5.00 3.85
C LEU A 307 -0.36 -6.27 3.91
N MET A 308 -0.44 -7.04 5.00
CA MET A 308 0.23 -8.34 5.13
C MET A 308 -0.55 -9.49 4.47
N ALA A 309 -1.59 -9.19 3.68
CA ALA A 309 -2.46 -10.17 3.04
C ALA A 309 -3.19 -11.11 4.02
N LEU A 310 -3.61 -10.58 5.18
CA LEU A 310 -4.37 -11.33 6.21
C LEU A 310 -5.80 -10.76 6.34
N PRO A 311 -6.67 -10.93 5.33
CA PRO A 311 -7.97 -10.25 5.27
C PRO A 311 -8.94 -10.66 6.36
N ALA A 312 -8.91 -11.91 6.82
CA ALA A 312 -9.77 -12.37 7.92
C ALA A 312 -9.45 -11.64 9.24
N LEU A 313 -8.16 -11.58 9.61
CA LEU A 313 -7.69 -10.85 10.79
C LEU A 313 -7.95 -9.35 10.65
N ALA A 314 -7.72 -8.79 9.46
CA ALA A 314 -8.02 -7.39 9.16
C ALA A 314 -9.51 -7.07 9.42
N ARG A 315 -10.43 -7.90 8.92
CA ARG A 315 -11.88 -7.72 9.14
C ARG A 315 -12.25 -7.69 10.62
N THR A 316 -11.76 -8.64 11.41
CA THR A 316 -12.02 -8.68 12.87
C THR A 316 -11.54 -7.40 13.56
N LYS A 317 -10.37 -6.89 13.16
CA LYS A 317 -9.85 -5.62 13.69
C LYS A 317 -10.67 -4.42 13.25
N TYR A 318 -11.10 -4.37 12.00
CA TYR A 318 -12.00 -3.30 11.54
C TYR A 318 -13.38 -3.35 12.19
N GLU A 319 -13.96 -4.53 12.44
CA GLU A 319 -15.23 -4.65 13.17
C GLU A 319 -15.11 -4.06 14.58
N SER A 320 -14.05 -4.43 15.31
CA SER A 320 -13.76 -3.85 16.62
C SER A 320 -13.55 -2.33 16.55
N ALA A 321 -12.85 -1.85 15.51
CA ALA A 321 -12.65 -0.43 15.28
C ALA A 321 -13.96 0.31 14.99
N ILE A 322 -14.83 -0.26 14.16
CA ILE A 322 -16.15 0.30 13.80
C ILE A 322 -17.01 0.48 15.06
N ASP A 323 -17.08 -0.53 15.92
CA ASP A 323 -17.89 -0.46 17.14
C ASP A 323 -17.37 0.59 18.12
N LYS A 324 -16.05 0.62 18.34
CA LYS A 324 -15.39 1.60 19.21
C LYS A 324 -15.52 3.03 18.68
N THR A 325 -15.29 3.24 17.37
CA THR A 325 -15.37 4.57 16.75
C THR A 325 -16.79 5.09 16.65
N LYS A 326 -17.79 4.22 16.44
CA LYS A 326 -19.21 4.57 16.56
C LYS A 326 -19.56 5.02 17.96
N THR A 327 -19.18 4.23 18.98
CA THR A 327 -19.47 4.52 20.39
C THR A 327 -18.87 5.83 20.85
N ASN A 328 -17.63 6.12 20.45
CA ASN A 328 -16.90 7.32 20.86
C ASN A 328 -17.16 8.54 19.94
N GLY A 329 -18.07 8.42 18.97
CA GLY A 329 -18.40 9.51 18.03
C GLY A 329 -17.25 9.92 17.10
N ASP A 330 -16.25 9.07 16.90
CA ASP A 330 -15.09 9.34 16.05
C ASP A 330 -15.40 9.09 14.58
N ARG A 331 -16.21 10.00 14.01
CA ARG A 331 -16.79 9.84 12.66
C ARG A 331 -15.75 9.74 11.55
N LEU A 332 -14.60 10.40 11.70
CA LEU A 332 -13.53 10.31 10.70
C LEU A 332 -12.94 8.90 10.74
N TRP A 333 -12.51 8.42 11.89
CA TRP A 333 -11.92 7.08 11.99
C TRP A 333 -12.92 5.95 11.72
N LEU A 334 -14.21 6.18 11.98
CA LEU A 334 -15.28 5.30 11.56
C LEU A 334 -15.32 5.14 10.03
N ALA A 335 -15.25 6.25 9.28
CA ALA A 335 -15.24 6.20 7.82
C ALA A 335 -14.04 5.39 7.29
N GLY A 336 -12.85 5.62 7.84
CA GLY A 336 -11.65 4.87 7.47
C GLY A 336 -11.71 3.39 7.86
N SER A 337 -12.33 3.06 9.00
CA SER A 337 -12.52 1.66 9.43
C SER A 337 -13.49 0.92 8.52
N LEU A 338 -14.57 1.58 8.09
CA LEU A 338 -15.52 1.03 7.11
C LEU A 338 -14.85 0.83 5.73
N GLU A 339 -13.98 1.75 5.34
CA GLU A 339 -13.26 1.69 4.07
C GLU A 339 -12.27 0.52 4.04
N GLY A 340 -11.48 0.37 5.10
CA GLY A 340 -10.59 -0.78 5.29
C GLY A 340 -11.35 -2.10 5.40
N TYR A 341 -12.50 -2.12 6.08
CA TYR A 341 -13.38 -3.30 6.11
C TYR A 341 -13.82 -3.71 4.72
N ASN A 342 -14.28 -2.75 3.90
CA ASN A 342 -14.68 -3.03 2.52
C ASN A 342 -13.50 -3.49 1.65
N ALA A 343 -12.31 -2.94 1.85
CA ALA A 343 -11.10 -3.41 1.17
C ALA A 343 -10.80 -4.88 1.52
N ALA A 344 -10.81 -5.23 2.81
CA ALA A 344 -10.66 -6.60 3.29
C ALA A 344 -11.82 -7.52 2.85
N ALA A 345 -13.01 -6.96 2.66
CA ALA A 345 -14.18 -7.67 2.12
C ALA A 345 -13.95 -8.11 0.67
N LEU A 346 -13.38 -7.21 -0.14
CA LEU A 346 -13.19 -7.42 -1.58
C LEU A 346 -11.88 -8.13 -1.93
N SER A 347 -10.90 -8.14 -1.02
CA SER A 347 -9.63 -8.85 -1.23
C SER A 347 -9.77 -10.37 -1.21
N THR A 348 -10.84 -10.91 -0.64
CA THR A 348 -11.12 -12.36 -0.67
C THR A 348 -11.73 -12.82 -2.01
N GLY A 349 -12.01 -11.90 -2.94
CA GLY A 349 -12.63 -12.24 -4.22
C GLY A 349 -14.10 -12.69 -4.12
N ASP A 350 -14.73 -12.53 -2.96
CA ASP A 350 -16.15 -12.85 -2.77
C ASP A 350 -17.02 -11.71 -3.35
N PHE A 351 -17.69 -11.97 -4.46
CA PHE A 351 -18.63 -11.03 -5.09
C PHE A 351 -20.08 -11.55 -5.05
N THR A 352 -20.44 -12.34 -4.03
CA THR A 352 -21.83 -12.69 -3.75
C THR A 352 -22.69 -11.44 -3.63
N ARG A 353 -23.98 -11.58 -3.95
CA ARG A 353 -24.92 -10.45 -3.92
C ARG A 353 -24.98 -9.82 -2.53
N GLU A 354 -24.98 -10.65 -1.50
CA GLU A 354 -25.02 -10.25 -0.10
C GLU A 354 -23.78 -9.44 0.27
N ASN A 355 -22.58 -9.87 -0.16
CA ASN A 355 -21.35 -9.14 0.08
C ASN A 355 -21.32 -7.81 -0.69
N VAL A 356 -21.74 -7.81 -1.97
CA VAL A 356 -21.84 -6.59 -2.79
C VAL A 356 -22.77 -5.56 -2.15
N ASP A 357 -23.97 -5.97 -1.71
CA ASP A 357 -24.94 -5.08 -1.08
C ASP A 357 -24.41 -4.55 0.27
N ALA A 358 -23.72 -5.40 1.05
CA ALA A 358 -23.07 -5.00 2.29
C ALA A 358 -21.95 -3.97 2.08
N VAL A 359 -21.11 -4.19 1.06
CA VAL A 359 -20.03 -3.26 0.66
C VAL A 359 -20.63 -1.93 0.22
N LEU A 360 -21.65 -1.94 -0.65
CA LEU A 360 -22.32 -0.72 -1.11
C LEU A 360 -22.93 0.06 0.05
N LYS A 361 -23.65 -0.61 0.95
CA LYS A 361 -24.24 0.03 2.13
C LYS A 361 -23.17 0.77 2.94
N LYS A 362 -22.06 0.11 3.26
CA LYS A 362 -20.93 0.72 3.97
C LYS A 362 -20.27 1.85 3.17
N SER A 363 -20.09 1.69 1.86
CA SER A 363 -19.53 2.75 1.00
C SER A 363 -20.39 4.01 0.95
N THR A 364 -21.72 3.87 0.91
CA THR A 364 -22.61 5.04 1.00
C THR A 364 -22.56 5.71 2.38
N GLU A 365 -22.33 4.94 3.45
CA GLU A 365 -22.13 5.48 4.80
C GLU A 365 -20.82 6.28 4.88
N ILE A 366 -19.72 5.74 4.32
CA ILE A 366 -18.42 6.42 4.21
C ILE A 366 -18.58 7.77 3.52
N LEU A 367 -19.23 7.81 2.36
CA LEU A 367 -19.49 9.05 1.61
C LEU A 367 -20.24 10.09 2.46
N LYS A 368 -21.28 9.66 3.19
CA LYS A 368 -22.05 10.54 4.09
C LYS A 368 -21.19 11.09 5.24
N LEU A 369 -20.29 10.27 5.79
CA LEU A 369 -19.41 10.66 6.89
C LEU A 369 -18.40 11.72 6.43
N TYR A 370 -17.73 11.52 5.29
CA TYR A 370 -16.80 12.50 4.73
C TYR A 370 -17.49 13.81 4.34
N LYS A 371 -18.66 13.73 3.70
CA LYS A 371 -19.49 14.90 3.37
C LYS A 371 -19.85 15.71 4.61
N ARG A 372 -20.30 15.05 5.68
CA ARG A 372 -20.67 15.72 6.95
C ARG A 372 -19.49 16.45 7.58
N LYS A 373 -18.27 15.91 7.44
CA LYS A 373 -17.04 16.54 7.91
C LYS A 373 -16.46 17.58 6.95
N ARG A 374 -17.08 17.80 5.78
CA ARG A 374 -16.63 18.72 4.73
C ARG A 374 -15.22 18.42 4.22
N LEU A 375 -14.89 17.13 4.13
CA LEU A 375 -13.60 16.65 3.65
C LEU A 375 -13.71 16.36 2.15
N PHE A 376 -13.69 17.41 1.33
CA PHE A 376 -13.98 17.30 -0.11
C PHE A 376 -13.07 16.30 -0.84
N GLU A 377 -11.79 16.22 -0.46
CA GLU A 377 -10.85 15.26 -1.08
C GLU A 377 -11.29 13.80 -0.83
N LEU A 378 -11.59 13.47 0.42
CA LEU A 378 -12.04 12.13 0.81
C LEU A 378 -13.46 11.84 0.31
N GLU A 379 -14.32 12.85 0.24
CA GLU A 379 -15.67 12.74 -0.30
C GLU A 379 -15.65 12.37 -1.78
N VAL A 380 -14.86 13.08 -2.59
CA VAL A 380 -14.70 12.80 -4.01
C VAL A 380 -14.05 11.44 -4.21
N ALA A 381 -13.02 11.09 -3.42
CA ALA A 381 -12.40 9.77 -3.47
C ALA A 381 -13.36 8.63 -3.12
N ALA A 382 -14.21 8.80 -2.11
CA ALA A 382 -15.23 7.81 -1.77
C ALA A 382 -16.27 7.65 -2.89
N ALA A 383 -16.72 8.75 -3.51
CA ALA A 383 -17.64 8.69 -4.63
C ALA A 383 -17.02 7.99 -5.86
N MET A 384 -15.75 8.29 -6.17
CA MET A 384 -15.01 7.61 -7.24
C MET A 384 -14.85 6.11 -6.96
N LYS A 385 -14.47 5.72 -5.74
CA LYS A 385 -14.36 4.32 -5.32
C LYS A 385 -15.68 3.56 -5.50
N ILE A 386 -16.81 4.17 -5.13
CA ILE A 386 -18.14 3.58 -5.36
C ILE A 386 -18.40 3.42 -6.87
N ALA A 387 -18.13 4.46 -7.66
CA ALA A 387 -18.37 4.43 -9.10
C ALA A 387 -17.53 3.35 -9.81
N THR A 388 -16.23 3.26 -9.47
CA THR A 388 -15.29 2.25 -9.98
C THR A 388 -15.65 0.84 -9.52
N PHE A 389 -16.14 0.68 -8.28
CA PHE A 389 -16.63 -0.63 -7.83
C PHE A 389 -17.87 -1.06 -8.62
N LEU A 390 -18.84 -0.15 -8.80
CA LEU A 390 -20.07 -0.42 -9.55
C LEU A 390 -19.82 -0.65 -11.05
N SER A 391 -18.80 -0.01 -11.66
CA SER A 391 -18.51 -0.18 -13.09
C SER A 391 -18.10 -1.61 -13.44
N ARG A 392 -17.49 -2.32 -12.48
CA ARG A 392 -17.09 -3.73 -12.61
C ARG A 392 -18.25 -4.70 -12.45
N LEU A 393 -19.41 -4.24 -11.97
CA LEU A 393 -20.58 -5.09 -11.74
C LEU A 393 -21.56 -5.05 -12.92
N PRO A 394 -22.12 -6.20 -13.33
CA PRO A 394 -23.08 -6.23 -14.41
C PRO A 394 -24.35 -5.46 -14.04
N LYS A 395 -24.96 -4.79 -15.02
CA LYS A 395 -26.23 -4.04 -14.89
C LYS A 395 -26.21 -2.88 -13.88
N LYS A 396 -25.05 -2.43 -13.40
CA LYS A 396 -24.89 -1.30 -12.47
C LYS A 396 -24.47 0.02 -13.11
N ARG A 397 -24.49 0.10 -14.44
CA ARG A 397 -24.10 1.28 -15.23
C ARG A 397 -24.80 2.56 -14.78
N ARG A 398 -26.10 2.51 -14.47
CA ARG A 398 -26.85 3.69 -14.05
C ARG A 398 -26.35 4.23 -12.71
N GLU A 399 -26.12 3.36 -11.73
CA GLU A 399 -25.57 3.78 -10.44
C GLU A 399 -24.11 4.27 -10.59
N THR A 400 -23.28 3.62 -11.41
CA THR A 400 -21.93 4.11 -11.73
C THR A 400 -21.98 5.56 -12.24
N LEU A 401 -22.83 5.83 -13.22
CA LEU A 401 -22.98 7.18 -13.79
C LEU A 401 -23.49 8.20 -12.77
N HIS A 402 -24.31 7.78 -11.81
CA HIS A 402 -24.80 8.64 -10.73
C HIS A 402 -23.65 9.06 -9.80
N TYR A 403 -22.84 8.12 -9.32
CA TYR A 403 -21.72 8.43 -8.44
C TYR A 403 -20.58 9.16 -9.16
N ALA A 404 -20.32 8.84 -10.44
CA ALA A 404 -19.35 9.58 -11.24
C ALA A 404 -19.77 11.05 -11.44
N LYS A 405 -21.05 11.30 -11.72
CA LYS A 405 -21.59 12.67 -11.79
C LYS A 405 -21.44 13.39 -10.45
N TYR A 406 -21.77 12.72 -9.35
CA TYR A 406 -21.59 13.26 -8.00
C TYR A 406 -20.13 13.64 -7.73
N ALA A 407 -19.18 12.77 -8.08
CA ALA A 407 -17.76 13.01 -7.89
C ALA A 407 -17.29 14.25 -8.67
N ALA A 408 -17.77 14.42 -9.92
CA ALA A 408 -17.48 15.60 -10.72
C ALA A 408 -18.02 16.90 -10.07
N GLU A 409 -19.27 16.88 -9.59
CA GLU A 409 -19.91 18.04 -8.94
C GLU A 409 -19.22 18.43 -7.62
N ALA A 410 -18.93 17.45 -6.77
CA ALA A 410 -18.19 17.68 -5.53
C ALA A 410 -16.73 18.11 -5.80
N GLY A 411 -16.14 17.60 -6.88
CA GLY A 411 -14.77 17.87 -7.33
C GLY A 411 -14.48 19.33 -7.68
N VAL A 412 -15.51 20.12 -7.98
CA VAL A 412 -15.38 21.58 -8.24
C VAL A 412 -14.74 22.29 -7.05
N LEU A 413 -14.98 21.80 -5.82
CA LEU A 413 -14.48 22.40 -4.58
C LEU A 413 -13.03 22.03 -4.23
N LEU A 414 -12.37 21.17 -5.04
CA LEU A 414 -10.97 20.82 -4.84
C LEU A 414 -10.08 22.03 -5.15
N LYS A 415 -9.31 22.47 -4.15
CA LYS A 415 -8.53 23.72 -4.22
C LYS A 415 -7.33 23.65 -5.18
N PRO A 416 -6.54 22.57 -5.26
CA PRO A 416 -5.48 22.49 -6.27
C PRO A 416 -6.08 22.18 -7.65
N VAL A 417 -5.74 23.00 -8.66
CA VAL A 417 -6.13 22.76 -10.07
C VAL A 417 -5.66 21.38 -10.54
N LYS A 418 -4.42 21.00 -10.18
CA LYS A 418 -3.85 19.67 -10.44
C LYS A 418 -4.78 18.55 -9.96
N LYS A 419 -5.41 18.74 -8.79
CA LYS A 419 -6.34 17.76 -8.25
C LYS A 419 -7.63 17.63 -9.08
N ARG A 420 -8.14 18.74 -9.59
CA ARG A 420 -9.28 18.70 -10.51
C ARG A 420 -8.92 18.03 -11.83
N ILE A 421 -7.75 18.29 -12.39
CA ILE A 421 -7.27 17.63 -13.61
C ILE A 421 -7.21 16.11 -13.43
N ALA A 422 -6.58 15.65 -12.35
CA ALA A 422 -6.50 14.22 -12.05
C ALA A 422 -7.90 13.58 -11.87
N LEU A 423 -8.85 14.27 -11.21
CA LEU A 423 -10.25 13.80 -11.15
C LEU A 423 -10.87 13.61 -12.54
N HIS A 424 -10.75 14.62 -13.41
CA HIS A 424 -11.37 14.55 -14.73
C HIS A 424 -10.71 13.46 -15.58
N SER A 425 -9.38 13.27 -15.50
CA SER A 425 -8.68 12.16 -16.15
C SER A 425 -9.25 10.79 -15.72
N GLN A 426 -9.45 10.59 -14.41
CA GLN A 426 -10.03 9.35 -13.89
C GLN A 426 -11.50 9.16 -14.28
N LEU A 427 -12.29 10.24 -14.32
CA LEU A 427 -13.66 10.20 -14.83
C LEU A 427 -13.71 9.82 -16.31
N VAL A 428 -12.78 10.32 -17.14
CA VAL A 428 -12.68 9.93 -18.55
C VAL A 428 -12.44 8.42 -18.66
N LYS A 429 -11.42 7.88 -17.96
CA LYS A 429 -11.11 6.45 -17.94
C LYS A 429 -12.35 5.62 -17.55
N LEU A 430 -12.99 5.98 -16.44
CA LEU A 430 -14.21 5.31 -15.96
C LEU A 430 -15.36 5.37 -16.97
N MET A 431 -15.58 6.53 -17.63
CA MET A 431 -16.62 6.67 -18.64
C MET A 431 -16.35 5.83 -19.88
N MET A 432 -15.08 5.67 -20.27
CA MET A 432 -14.68 4.79 -21.36
C MET A 432 -14.97 3.33 -21.01
N ASP A 433 -14.63 2.89 -19.78
CA ASP A 433 -14.87 1.52 -19.31
C ASP A 433 -16.37 1.13 -19.34
N VAL A 434 -17.26 2.09 -19.05
CA VAL A 434 -18.72 1.86 -19.10
C VAL A 434 -19.36 2.20 -20.45
N ASN A 435 -18.55 2.31 -21.51
CA ASN A 435 -18.95 2.63 -22.89
C ASN A 435 -19.81 3.90 -22.99
N ALA A 436 -19.52 4.92 -22.14
CA ALA A 436 -20.20 6.20 -22.11
C ALA A 436 -19.38 7.29 -22.82
N HIS A 437 -18.94 7.01 -24.06
CA HIS A 437 -18.00 7.86 -24.83
C HIS A 437 -18.41 9.33 -24.92
N ARG A 438 -19.71 9.63 -25.07
CA ARG A 438 -20.19 11.04 -25.09
C ARG A 438 -19.88 11.79 -23.79
N LYS A 439 -19.98 11.12 -22.64
CA LYS A 439 -19.62 11.72 -21.34
C LYS A 439 -18.11 11.81 -21.16
N ALA A 440 -17.37 10.80 -21.64
CA ALA A 440 -15.90 10.85 -21.66
C ALA A 440 -15.40 12.08 -22.44
N ALA A 441 -15.98 12.35 -23.62
CA ALA A 441 -15.65 13.51 -24.44
C ALA A 441 -15.91 14.85 -23.73
N LEU A 442 -16.99 14.94 -22.93
CA LEU A 442 -17.28 16.15 -22.13
C LEU A 442 -16.21 16.39 -21.06
N PHE A 443 -15.78 15.35 -20.34
CA PHE A 443 -14.72 15.49 -19.34
C PHE A 443 -13.35 15.77 -19.99
N LEU A 444 -13.08 15.23 -21.17
CA LEU A 444 -11.89 15.58 -21.97
C LEU A 444 -11.90 17.06 -22.38
N TYR A 445 -13.04 17.58 -22.80
CA TYR A 445 -13.16 19.01 -23.13
C TYR A 445 -12.88 19.90 -21.91
N GLN A 446 -13.37 19.49 -20.73
CA GLN A 446 -13.11 20.18 -19.46
C GLN A 446 -11.65 20.07 -18.97
N LEU A 447 -10.87 19.12 -19.50
CA LEU A 447 -9.42 19.04 -19.26
C LEU A 447 -8.63 19.99 -20.17
N ALA A 448 -9.17 20.28 -21.36
CA ALA A 448 -8.49 21.06 -22.38
C ALA A 448 -8.70 22.58 -22.24
N GLY A 449 -9.77 23.00 -21.57
CA GLY A 449 -10.05 24.40 -21.21
C GLY A 449 -9.69 24.69 -19.76
#